data_AF-A0A329SVV6-F1
#
_entry.id   AF-A0A329SVV6-F1
#
_cell.length_a   1.000
_cell.length_b   1.000
_cell.length_c   1.000
_cell.angle_alpha   90.00
_cell.angle_beta   90.00
_cell.angle_gamma   90.00
#
_symmetry.space_group_name_H-M   'P 1'
#
loop_
_entity.id
_entity.type
_entity.pdbx_description
1 polymer ?
#
loop_
_entity_poly.entity_id
_entity_poly.type
_entity_poly.pdbx_seq_one_letter_code
_entity_poly.pdbx_strand_id
1 'polypeptide(L)'
;MPPVKKPQSSYLIFCNERRKKVMDENPGARIGDIQKIISAQWKELKPEEKDVYVELAAKDKARYMQELLDNPQVNEEPTAEEKAARDSNACIYPLGRVRKIVQSDPEVGKVSKDALIAIAKASELFAQFIGTKSYEQALYRNKRQIKAPDVTRTIQTTASLDWLREDFPDVKPTQRDIAAESKAKRDQEKEKKTLPDSASFFKPRTADEANGTAAEE
;
A
#
# COMPACT_ATOMS: atom_id res chain seq x y z
N MET A 1 -31.93 -3.21 -10.75
CA MET A 1 -32.57 -4.17 -9.81
C MET A 1 -31.66 -4.36 -8.62
N PRO A 2 -32.17 -4.52 -7.38
CA PRO A 2 -31.34 -4.74 -6.20
C PRO A 2 -30.59 -6.09 -6.27
N PRO A 3 -29.43 -6.22 -5.62
CA PRO A 3 -28.63 -7.45 -5.66
C PRO A 3 -29.36 -8.62 -4.98
N VAL A 4 -29.28 -9.80 -5.61
CA VAL A 4 -29.89 -11.04 -5.11
C VAL A 4 -29.18 -11.48 -3.82
N LYS A 5 -29.93 -11.63 -2.73
CA LYS A 5 -29.37 -12.03 -1.43
C LYS A 5 -29.03 -13.51 -1.42
N LYS A 6 -27.79 -13.84 -1.01
CA LYS A 6 -27.28 -15.21 -0.87
C LYS A 6 -28.20 -16.10 -0.02
N PRO A 7 -28.27 -17.41 -0.32
CA PRO A 7 -29.13 -18.31 0.42
C PRO A 7 -28.58 -18.56 1.83
N GLN A 8 -29.49 -18.69 2.79
CA GLN A 8 -29.21 -18.95 4.19
C GLN A 8 -29.12 -20.46 4.44
N SER A 9 -28.19 -20.86 5.32
CA SER A 9 -28.13 -22.25 5.79
C SER A 9 -29.23 -22.54 6.81
N SER A 10 -29.54 -23.82 7.02
CA SER A 10 -30.52 -24.27 8.02
C SER A 10 -30.27 -23.67 9.40
N TYR A 11 -29.00 -23.66 9.84
CA TYR A 11 -28.59 -23.05 11.10
C TYR A 11 -28.77 -21.53 11.13
N LEU A 12 -28.50 -20.81 10.04
CA LEU A 12 -28.67 -19.36 9.96
C LEU A 12 -30.14 -18.96 10.06
N ILE A 13 -31.02 -19.73 9.41
CA ILE A 13 -32.47 -19.52 9.48
C ILE A 13 -32.96 -19.71 10.91
N PHE A 14 -32.56 -20.83 11.54
CA PHE A 14 -32.84 -21.10 12.95
C PHE A 14 -32.34 -19.96 13.86
N CYS A 15 -31.09 -19.51 13.66
CA CYS A 15 -30.51 -18.43 14.46
C CYS A 15 -31.33 -17.15 14.35
N ASN A 16 -31.81 -16.79 13.16
CA ASN A 16 -32.55 -15.55 12.97
C ASN A 16 -33.93 -15.60 13.63
N GLU A 17 -34.59 -16.75 13.61
CA GLU A 17 -35.87 -16.94 14.30
C GLU A 17 -35.69 -16.91 15.82
N ARG A 18 -34.71 -17.67 16.33
CA ARG A 18 -34.47 -17.78 17.77
C ARG A 18 -33.84 -16.55 18.38
N ARG A 19 -33.04 -15.79 17.62
CA ARG A 19 -32.38 -14.57 18.14
C ARG A 19 -33.38 -13.56 18.68
N LYS A 20 -34.53 -13.39 18.02
CA LYS A 20 -35.59 -12.48 18.52
C LYS A 20 -36.14 -12.97 19.86
N LYS A 21 -36.58 -14.24 19.91
CA LYS A 21 -37.13 -14.86 21.13
C LYS A 21 -36.13 -14.83 22.30
N VAL A 22 -34.89 -15.21 22.05
CA VAL A 22 -33.83 -15.22 23.09
C VAL A 22 -33.48 -13.80 23.54
N MET A 23 -33.54 -12.80 22.66
CA MET A 23 -33.31 -11.40 23.04
C MET A 23 -34.44 -10.84 23.91
N ASP A 24 -35.70 -11.19 23.60
CA ASP A 24 -36.87 -10.77 24.38
C ASP A 24 -36.93 -11.46 25.75
N GLU A 25 -36.50 -12.73 25.82
CA GLU A 25 -36.38 -13.50 27.08
C GLU A 25 -35.17 -13.07 27.93
N ASN A 26 -34.16 -12.45 27.32
CA ASN A 26 -32.93 -12.00 27.98
C ASN A 26 -32.67 -10.50 27.70
N PRO A 27 -33.56 -9.61 28.18
CA PRO A 27 -33.40 -8.18 27.97
C PRO A 27 -32.11 -7.71 28.64
N GLY A 28 -31.22 -7.06 27.86
CA GLY A 28 -29.93 -6.57 28.34
C GLY A 28 -28.76 -7.55 28.22
N ALA A 29 -28.99 -8.80 27.79
CA ALA A 29 -27.90 -9.73 27.49
C ALA A 29 -27.06 -9.26 26.30
N ARG A 30 -25.74 -9.52 26.34
CA ARG A 30 -24.86 -9.22 25.21
C ARG A 30 -25.15 -10.15 24.03
N ILE A 31 -25.02 -9.62 22.82
CA ILE A 31 -25.20 -10.39 21.56
C ILE A 31 -24.37 -11.68 21.55
N GLY A 32 -23.16 -11.64 22.11
CA GLY A 32 -22.29 -12.83 22.21
C GLY A 32 -22.88 -13.93 23.10
N ASP A 33 -23.57 -13.58 24.18
CA ASP A 33 -24.19 -14.55 25.08
C ASP A 33 -25.50 -15.09 24.48
N ILE A 34 -26.28 -14.23 23.80
CA ILE A 34 -27.44 -14.64 22.99
C ILE A 34 -27.03 -15.69 21.95
N GLN A 35 -25.92 -15.46 21.23
CA GLN A 35 -25.44 -16.39 20.21
C GLN A 35 -25.02 -17.74 20.81
N LYS A 36 -24.45 -17.76 22.03
CA LYS A 36 -24.12 -19.02 22.73
C LYS A 36 -25.39 -19.80 23.08
N ILE A 37 -26.41 -19.14 23.60
CA ILE A 37 -27.70 -19.76 23.95
C ILE A 37 -28.33 -20.41 22.70
N ILE A 38 -28.40 -19.67 21.59
CA ILE A 38 -28.93 -20.18 20.32
C ILE A 38 -28.13 -21.39 19.84
N SER A 39 -26.80 -21.35 19.93
CA SER A 39 -25.95 -22.47 19.50
C SER A 39 -26.15 -23.73 20.34
N ALA A 40 -26.44 -23.58 21.64
CA ALA A 40 -26.79 -24.70 22.51
C ALA A 40 -28.16 -25.27 22.14
N GLN A 41 -29.16 -24.41 21.97
CA GLN A 41 -30.49 -24.81 21.52
C GLN A 41 -30.42 -25.61 20.21
N TRP A 42 -29.67 -25.15 19.20
CA TRP A 42 -29.47 -25.87 17.94
C TRP A 42 -28.95 -27.31 18.12
N LYS A 43 -28.02 -27.51 19.07
CA LYS A 43 -27.48 -28.84 19.35
C LYS A 43 -28.55 -29.75 19.95
N GLU A 44 -29.39 -29.20 20.82
CA GLU A 44 -30.48 -29.90 21.51
C GLU A 44 -31.69 -30.22 20.62
N LEU A 45 -31.90 -29.51 19.50
CA LEU A 45 -33.02 -29.85 18.59
C LEU A 45 -32.93 -31.29 18.11
N LYS A 46 -34.10 -31.93 18.03
CA LYS A 46 -34.24 -33.26 17.46
C LYS A 46 -33.95 -33.23 15.95
N PRO A 47 -33.55 -34.37 15.36
CA PRO A 47 -33.35 -34.48 13.92
C PRO A 47 -34.58 -34.02 13.12
N GLU A 48 -35.78 -34.43 13.55
CA GLU A 48 -37.06 -34.08 12.93
C GLU A 48 -37.30 -32.56 12.90
N GLU A 49 -36.94 -31.84 13.97
CA GLU A 49 -37.10 -30.39 14.02
C GLU A 49 -36.00 -29.68 13.22
N LYS A 50 -34.80 -30.26 13.15
CA LYS A 50 -33.72 -29.79 12.28
C LYS A 50 -34.09 -29.93 10.81
N ASP A 51 -34.81 -30.98 10.44
CA ASP A 51 -35.26 -31.24 9.07
C ASP A 51 -36.14 -30.11 8.54
N VAL A 52 -37.00 -29.52 9.39
CA VAL A 52 -37.78 -28.32 9.03
C VAL A 52 -36.88 -27.18 8.54
N TYR A 53 -35.74 -26.95 9.20
CA TYR A 53 -34.79 -25.91 8.79
C TYR A 53 -33.94 -26.33 7.58
N VAL A 54 -33.71 -27.63 7.38
CA VAL A 54 -33.06 -28.16 6.16
C VAL A 54 -33.96 -27.93 4.95
N GLU A 55 -35.26 -28.22 5.06
CA GLU A 55 -36.23 -27.93 4.00
C GLU A 55 -36.35 -26.42 3.75
N LEU A 56 -36.37 -25.61 4.80
CA LEU A 56 -36.45 -24.15 4.67
C LEU A 56 -35.19 -23.57 3.99
N ALA A 57 -34.01 -24.12 4.29
CA ALA A 57 -32.77 -23.78 3.59
C ALA A 57 -32.78 -24.26 2.12
N ALA A 58 -33.38 -25.42 1.83
CA ALA A 58 -33.56 -25.89 0.47
C ALA A 58 -34.49 -24.97 -0.33
N LYS A 59 -35.59 -24.50 0.28
CA LYS A 59 -36.50 -23.50 -0.31
C LYS A 59 -35.80 -22.17 -0.55
N ASP A 60 -35.00 -21.68 0.41
CA ASP A 60 -34.27 -20.42 0.24
C ASP A 60 -33.16 -20.53 -0.83
N LYS A 61 -32.53 -21.70 -0.94
CA LYS A 61 -31.63 -22.01 -2.05
C LYS A 61 -32.36 -22.00 -3.40
N ALA A 62 -33.56 -22.58 -3.47
CA ALA A 62 -34.37 -22.56 -4.69
C ALA A 62 -34.79 -21.13 -5.07
N ARG A 63 -35.23 -20.32 -4.10
CA ARG A 63 -35.49 -18.88 -4.28
C ARG A 63 -34.28 -18.17 -4.86
N TYR A 64 -33.11 -18.36 -4.26
CA TYR A 64 -31.85 -17.75 -4.75
C TYR A 64 -31.54 -18.17 -6.18
N MET A 65 -31.68 -19.45 -6.52
CA MET A 65 -31.44 -19.95 -7.87
C MET A 65 -32.41 -19.35 -8.89
N GLN A 66 -33.69 -19.22 -8.53
CA GLN A 66 -34.70 -18.60 -9.38
C GLN A 66 -34.48 -17.10 -9.54
N GLU A 67 -34.21 -16.37 -8.46
CA GLU A 67 -33.88 -14.95 -8.53
C GLU A 67 -32.62 -14.68 -9.35
N LEU A 68 -31.65 -15.60 -9.35
CA LEU A 68 -30.45 -15.51 -10.18
C LEU A 68 -30.73 -15.76 -11.68
N LEU A 69 -31.71 -16.62 -12.00
CA LEU A 69 -32.20 -16.83 -13.37
C LEU A 69 -32.97 -15.60 -13.88
N ASP A 70 -33.83 -15.03 -13.02
CA ASP A 70 -34.71 -13.89 -13.34
C ASP A 70 -33.95 -12.56 -13.37
N ASN A 71 -32.85 -12.45 -12.62
CA ASN A 71 -31.97 -11.28 -12.57
C ASN A 71 -30.50 -11.71 -12.81
N PRO A 72 -30.12 -12.00 -14.08
CA PRO A 72 -28.80 -12.53 -14.44
C PRO A 72 -27.64 -11.53 -14.27
N GLN A 73 -27.82 -10.45 -13.52
CA GLN A 73 -26.81 -9.41 -13.28
C GLN A 73 -26.28 -9.42 -11.84
N VAL A 74 -24.97 -9.70 -11.78
CA VAL A 74 -23.98 -9.33 -10.75
C VAL A 74 -23.93 -10.21 -9.49
N ASN A 75 -23.39 -11.41 -9.68
CA ASN A 75 -22.25 -11.81 -8.85
C ASN A 75 -21.00 -11.36 -9.63
N GLU A 76 -20.70 -10.06 -9.65
CA GLU A 76 -19.36 -9.62 -10.07
C GLU A 76 -18.39 -10.23 -9.04
N GLU A 77 -17.83 -11.38 -9.41
CA GLU A 77 -16.45 -11.66 -9.03
C GLU A 77 -15.69 -10.37 -9.31
N PRO A 78 -15.04 -9.74 -8.31
CA PRO A 78 -14.32 -8.50 -8.54
C PRO A 78 -13.44 -8.72 -9.76
N THR A 79 -13.56 -7.80 -10.72
CA THR A 79 -12.84 -7.87 -11.99
C THR A 79 -11.35 -8.14 -11.72
N ALA A 80 -10.62 -8.72 -12.67
CA ALA A 80 -9.18 -8.93 -12.50
C ALA A 80 -8.46 -7.61 -12.13
N GLU A 81 -9.00 -6.47 -12.58
CA GLU A 81 -8.59 -5.12 -12.22
C GLU A 81 -8.93 -4.74 -10.77
N GLU A 82 -10.10 -5.09 -10.23
CA GLU A 82 -10.46 -4.88 -8.82
C GLU A 82 -9.74 -5.85 -7.86
N LYS A 83 -9.45 -7.09 -8.30
CA LYS A 83 -8.58 -8.03 -7.58
C LYS A 83 -7.14 -7.53 -7.58
N ALA A 84 -6.63 -7.07 -8.73
CA ALA A 84 -5.32 -6.42 -8.82
C ALA A 84 -5.28 -5.10 -8.03
N ALA A 85 -6.39 -4.37 -7.91
CA ALA A 85 -6.50 -3.18 -7.05
C ALA A 85 -6.53 -3.53 -5.56
N ARG A 86 -7.12 -4.69 -5.19
CA ARG A 86 -7.02 -5.24 -3.84
C ARG A 86 -5.61 -5.71 -3.49
N ASP A 87 -4.90 -6.27 -4.46
CA ASP A 87 -3.50 -6.69 -4.30
C ASP A 87 -2.54 -5.50 -4.37
N SER A 88 -2.85 -4.43 -5.10
CA SER A 88 -2.08 -3.17 -5.06
C SER A 88 -2.32 -2.38 -3.76
N ASN A 89 -3.46 -2.61 -3.11
CA ASN A 89 -3.72 -2.24 -1.72
C ASN A 89 -2.91 -3.07 -0.69
N ALA A 90 -2.10 -4.04 -1.12
CA ALA A 90 -1.09 -4.65 -0.25
C ALA A 90 0.00 -3.60 0.04
N CYS A 91 -0.22 -2.86 1.12
CA CYS A 91 0.81 -2.02 1.72
C CYS A 91 1.85 -2.94 2.38
N ILE A 92 3.15 -2.66 2.18
CA ILE A 92 4.22 -3.37 2.88
C ILE A 92 4.12 -3.14 4.39
N TYR A 93 3.62 -1.97 4.80
CA TYR A 93 3.39 -1.64 6.19
C TYR A 93 2.04 -2.15 6.71
N PRO A 94 2.01 -2.79 7.90
CA PRO A 94 0.77 -3.30 8.47
C PRO A 94 -0.16 -2.17 8.91
N LEU A 95 -1.37 -2.12 8.36
CA LEU A 95 -2.34 -1.03 8.59
C LEU A 95 -2.71 -0.84 10.07
N GLY A 96 -2.67 -1.90 10.88
CA GLY A 96 -2.90 -1.79 12.33
C GLY A 96 -1.82 -0.97 13.05
N ARG A 97 -0.56 -1.03 12.59
CA ARG A 97 0.53 -0.21 13.15
C ARG A 97 0.44 1.22 12.66
N VAL A 98 0.16 1.42 11.37
CA VAL A 98 -0.05 2.75 10.78
C VAL A 98 -1.15 3.49 11.54
N ARG A 99 -2.30 2.83 11.78
CA ARG A 99 -3.39 3.40 12.57
C ARG A 99 -2.94 3.83 13.97
N LYS A 100 -2.19 2.99 14.69
CA LYS A 100 -1.70 3.31 16.04
C LYS A 100 -0.75 4.52 16.06
N ILE A 101 0.06 4.70 15.01
CA ILE A 101 0.96 5.86 14.88
C ILE A 101 0.15 7.11 14.55
N VAL A 102 -0.76 7.04 13.58
CA VAL A 102 -1.60 8.19 13.21
C VAL A 102 -2.46 8.66 14.38
N GLN A 103 -2.97 7.72 15.20
CA GLN A 103 -3.77 8.01 16.39
C GLN A 103 -2.94 8.24 17.66
N SER A 104 -1.60 8.37 17.58
CA SER A 104 -0.83 8.87 18.72
C SER A 104 -0.95 10.38 18.88
N ASP A 105 -1.38 11.07 17.83
CA ASP A 105 -1.77 12.48 17.88
C ASP A 105 -3.16 12.59 18.55
N PRO A 106 -3.28 13.34 19.66
CA PRO A 106 -4.54 13.46 20.41
C PRO A 106 -5.67 14.14 19.62
N GLU A 107 -5.36 14.93 18.59
CA GLU A 107 -6.34 15.61 17.76
C GLU A 107 -6.96 14.67 16.69
N VAL A 108 -6.36 13.49 16.48
CA VAL A 108 -6.78 12.57 15.41
C VAL A 108 -7.80 11.55 15.92
N GLY A 109 -9.05 11.73 15.47
CA GLY A 109 -10.16 10.83 15.77
C GLY A 109 -10.17 9.52 14.95
N LYS A 110 -11.33 9.18 14.38
CA LYS A 110 -11.50 7.96 13.56
C LYS A 110 -10.87 8.15 12.18
N VAL A 111 -10.00 7.22 11.77
CA VAL A 111 -9.31 7.24 10.47
C VAL A 111 -9.92 6.21 9.52
N SER A 112 -10.27 6.62 8.30
CA SER A 112 -10.81 5.76 7.24
C SER A 112 -9.78 4.75 6.74
N LYS A 113 -10.23 3.65 6.12
CA LYS A 113 -9.33 2.62 5.59
C LYS A 113 -8.46 3.17 4.44
N ASP A 114 -9.04 3.99 3.58
CA ASP A 114 -8.34 4.54 2.41
C ASP A 114 -7.28 5.55 2.81
N ALA A 115 -7.52 6.36 3.86
CA ALA A 115 -6.51 7.24 4.42
C ALA A 115 -5.31 6.45 4.96
N LEU A 116 -5.54 5.32 5.64
CA LEU A 116 -4.44 4.47 6.12
C LEU A 116 -3.61 3.86 4.98
N ILE A 117 -4.27 3.44 3.90
CA ILE A 117 -3.60 2.90 2.71
C ILE A 117 -2.76 4.01 2.05
N ALA A 118 -3.32 5.20 1.88
CA ALA A 118 -2.62 6.34 1.30
C ALA A 118 -1.37 6.72 2.13
N ILE A 119 -1.51 6.81 3.46
CA ILE A 119 -0.39 7.08 4.38
C ILE A 119 0.67 5.98 4.29
N ALA A 120 0.26 4.71 4.25
CA ALA A 120 1.18 3.58 4.14
C ALA A 120 1.97 3.62 2.81
N LYS A 121 1.31 3.90 1.69
CA LYS A 121 1.97 4.04 0.38
C LYS A 121 2.85 5.29 0.30
N ALA A 122 2.42 6.41 0.86
CA ALA A 122 3.26 7.61 0.96
C ALA A 122 4.52 7.34 1.78
N SER A 123 4.40 6.60 2.90
CA SER A 123 5.54 6.20 3.73
C SER A 123 6.50 5.26 3.00
N GLU A 124 5.97 4.40 2.12
CA GLU A 124 6.77 3.48 1.28
C GLU A 124 7.61 4.27 0.28
N LEU A 125 6.98 5.19 -0.44
CA LEU A 125 7.67 6.10 -1.38
C LEU A 125 8.68 6.99 -0.65
N PHE A 126 8.35 7.46 0.55
CA PHE A 126 9.26 8.25 1.38
C PHE A 126 10.51 7.46 1.78
N ALA A 127 10.36 6.20 2.22
CA ALA A 127 11.49 5.34 2.55
C ALA A 127 12.39 5.07 1.33
N GLN A 128 11.80 4.86 0.15
CA GLN A 128 12.54 4.72 -1.11
C GLN A 128 13.29 6.01 -1.47
N PHE A 129 12.63 7.17 -1.32
CA PHE A 129 13.21 8.48 -1.59
C PHE A 129 14.44 8.75 -0.72
N ILE A 130 14.31 8.64 0.61
CA ILE A 130 15.43 8.92 1.52
C ILE A 130 16.55 7.90 1.35
N GLY A 131 16.23 6.63 1.11
CA GLY A 131 17.21 5.57 0.84
C GLY A 131 18.01 5.84 -0.43
N THR A 132 17.34 6.24 -1.52
CA THR A 132 17.98 6.57 -2.80
C THR A 132 18.88 7.79 -2.67
N LYS A 133 18.40 8.86 -2.03
CA LYS A 133 19.19 10.08 -1.81
C LYS A 133 20.38 9.85 -0.89
N SER A 134 20.22 9.05 0.17
CA SER A 134 21.34 8.68 1.05
C SER A 134 22.37 7.79 0.33
N TYR A 135 21.92 6.96 -0.61
CA TYR A 135 22.81 6.17 -1.44
C TYR A 135 23.60 7.02 -2.44
N GLU A 136 22.97 8.01 -3.09
CA GLU A 136 23.66 8.99 -3.94
C GLU A 136 24.79 9.68 -3.15
N GLN A 137 24.51 10.12 -1.92
CA GLN A 137 25.51 10.71 -1.02
C GLN A 137 26.65 9.74 -0.68
N ALA A 138 26.35 8.47 -0.42
CA ALA A 138 27.38 7.45 -0.18
C ALA A 138 28.25 7.22 -1.43
N LEU A 139 27.63 7.16 -2.62
CA LEU A 139 28.30 6.98 -3.90
C LEU A 139 29.27 8.13 -4.23
N TYR A 140 28.88 9.38 -3.99
CA TYR A 140 29.78 10.54 -4.14
C TYR A 140 31.05 10.41 -3.30
N ARG A 141 31.00 9.61 -2.24
CA ARG A 141 32.11 9.36 -1.33
C ARG A 141 32.81 8.03 -1.61
N ASN A 142 32.55 7.43 -2.78
CA ASN A 142 33.02 6.12 -3.21
C ASN A 142 32.68 4.99 -2.22
N LYS A 143 31.56 5.11 -1.51
CA LYS A 143 31.02 4.07 -0.64
C LYS A 143 29.83 3.41 -1.31
N ARG A 144 29.71 2.10 -1.14
CA ARG A 144 28.55 1.31 -1.61
C ARG A 144 27.61 0.89 -0.49
N GLN A 145 27.88 1.34 0.73
CA GLN A 145 27.10 1.02 1.92
C GLN A 145 26.58 2.33 2.53
N ILE A 146 25.27 2.42 2.71
CA ILE A 146 24.61 3.54 3.39
C ILE A 146 24.84 3.41 4.89
N LYS A 147 25.32 4.49 5.52
CA LYS A 147 25.45 4.59 6.99
C LYS A 147 24.60 5.73 7.51
N ALA A 148 24.36 5.74 8.83
CA ALA A 148 23.58 6.79 9.48
C ALA A 148 24.03 8.23 9.12
N PRO A 149 25.34 8.56 9.06
CA PRO A 149 25.77 9.91 8.66
C PRO A 149 25.36 10.31 7.23
N ASP A 150 25.23 9.34 6.31
CA ASP A 150 24.79 9.61 4.94
C ASP A 150 23.31 9.99 4.90
N VAL A 151 22.49 9.39 5.78
CA VAL A 151 21.07 9.73 5.97
C VAL A 151 20.92 11.10 6.64
N THR A 152 21.65 11.36 7.73
CA THR A 152 21.61 12.66 8.41
C THR A 152 22.01 13.79 7.46
N ARG A 153 23.07 13.61 6.67
CA ARG A 153 23.47 14.58 5.65
C ARG A 153 22.38 14.79 4.59
N THR A 154 21.73 13.72 4.14
CA THR A 154 20.62 13.83 3.20
C THR A 154 19.50 14.70 3.75
N ILE A 155 19.13 14.52 5.02
CA ILE A 155 18.13 15.33 5.73
C ILE A 155 18.56 16.81 5.78
N GLN A 156 19.82 17.08 6.12
CA GLN A 156 20.32 18.46 6.26
C GLN A 156 20.49 19.20 4.93
N THR A 157 20.70 18.48 3.83
CA THR A 157 20.94 19.06 2.49
C THR A 157 19.68 19.17 1.63
N THR A 158 18.59 18.49 2.00
CA THR A 158 17.36 18.41 1.20
C THR A 158 16.25 19.21 1.86
N ALA A 159 15.85 20.34 1.25
CA ALA A 159 14.85 21.25 1.83
C ALA A 159 13.49 20.58 2.14
N SER A 160 13.06 19.59 1.34
CA SER A 160 11.81 18.86 1.59
C SER A 160 11.86 17.95 2.83
N LEU A 161 13.05 17.73 3.42
CA LEU A 161 13.28 16.94 4.63
C LEU A 161 13.50 17.82 5.86
N ASP A 162 13.29 19.14 5.77
CA ASP A 162 13.59 20.08 6.85
C ASP A 162 12.86 19.76 8.16
N TRP A 163 11.66 19.18 8.07
CA TRP A 163 10.85 18.72 9.20
C TRP A 163 11.51 17.61 10.04
N LEU A 164 12.58 16.98 9.54
CA LEU A 164 13.35 15.94 10.24
C LEU A 164 14.64 16.46 10.90
N ARG A 165 15.03 17.73 10.71
CA ARG A 165 16.34 18.20 11.18
C ARG A 165 16.48 18.20 12.69
N GLU A 166 15.37 18.41 13.42
CA GLU A 166 15.36 18.42 14.88
C GLU A 166 15.64 17.03 15.47
N ASP A 167 15.05 16.00 14.86
CA ASP A 167 15.24 14.60 15.28
C ASP A 167 16.60 14.03 14.85
N PHE A 168 17.21 14.60 13.81
CA PHE A 168 18.46 14.14 13.21
C PHE A 168 19.51 15.27 13.17
N PRO A 169 20.09 15.64 14.33
CA PRO A 169 21.03 16.75 14.43
C PRO A 169 22.30 16.49 13.63
N ASP A 170 22.88 17.58 13.13
CA ASP A 170 24.03 17.54 12.24
C ASP A 170 25.25 16.90 12.93
N VAL A 171 25.75 15.82 12.35
CA VAL A 171 26.94 15.13 12.86
C VAL A 171 28.15 15.83 12.27
N LYS A 172 29.04 16.38 13.11
CA LYS A 172 30.24 17.08 12.64
C LYS A 172 30.99 16.21 11.62
N PRO A 173 31.29 16.71 10.40
CA PRO A 173 32.00 15.95 9.40
C PRO A 173 33.36 15.50 9.94
N THR A 174 33.64 14.21 9.83
CA THR A 174 34.97 13.66 10.13
C THR A 174 35.98 14.20 9.11
N GLN A 175 37.27 14.27 9.43
CA GLN A 175 38.32 14.66 8.47
C GLN A 175 38.24 13.92 7.12
N ARG A 176 37.86 12.63 7.16
CA ARG A 176 37.63 11.78 5.97
C ARG A 176 36.40 12.21 5.17
N ASP A 177 35.42 12.81 5.81
CA ASP A 177 34.21 13.35 5.19
C ASP A 177 34.53 14.63 4.42
N ILE A 178 35.27 15.53 5.04
CA ILE A 178 35.73 16.79 4.43
C ILE A 178 36.64 16.52 3.23
N ALA A 179 37.58 15.58 3.35
CA ALA A 179 38.49 15.21 2.27
C ALA A 179 37.75 14.58 1.07
N ALA A 180 36.76 13.72 1.32
CA ALA A 180 35.95 13.10 0.27
C ALA A 180 35.07 14.12 -0.45
N GLU A 181 34.46 15.05 0.29
CA GLU A 181 33.62 16.12 -0.24
C GLU A 181 34.43 17.12 -1.09
N SER A 182 35.66 17.43 -0.65
CA SER A 182 36.61 18.27 -1.39
C SER A 182 37.16 17.57 -2.65
N LYS A 183 37.18 16.24 -2.69
CA LYS A 183 37.57 15.44 -3.86
C LYS A 183 36.41 15.34 -4.85
N ALA A 184 35.19 15.05 -4.38
CA ALA A 184 33.99 14.98 -5.20
C ALA A 184 33.65 16.33 -5.87
N LYS A 185 33.82 17.45 -5.16
CA LYS A 185 33.67 18.79 -5.76
C LYS A 185 34.69 19.05 -6.88
N ARG A 186 35.94 18.58 -6.71
CA ARG A 186 36.99 18.69 -7.75
C ARG A 186 36.71 17.80 -8.96
N ASP A 187 36.18 16.60 -8.75
CA ASP A 187 35.86 15.67 -9.83
C ASP A 187 34.65 16.16 -10.65
N GLN A 188 33.62 16.75 -10.03
CA GLN A 188 32.52 17.42 -10.75
C GLN A 188 32.97 18.66 -11.54
N GLU A 189 33.90 19.46 -11.01
CA GLU A 189 34.40 20.63 -11.72
C GLU A 189 35.25 20.24 -12.94
N LYS A 190 35.96 19.12 -12.87
CA LYS A 190 36.66 18.52 -14.02
C LYS A 190 35.68 18.00 -15.06
N GLU A 191 34.64 17.29 -14.66
CA GLU A 191 33.64 16.71 -15.57
C GLU A 191 32.83 17.80 -16.30
N LYS A 192 32.53 18.92 -15.63
CA LYS A 192 31.95 20.13 -16.26
C LYS A 192 32.89 20.85 -17.23
N LYS A 193 34.22 20.75 -17.04
CA LYS A 193 35.24 21.35 -17.92
C LYS A 193 35.60 20.46 -19.12
N THR A 194 35.24 19.17 -19.12
CA THR A 194 35.59 18.20 -20.17
C THR A 194 34.46 17.88 -21.16
N LEU A 195 33.30 18.55 -21.09
CA LEU A 195 32.28 18.43 -22.12
C LEU A 195 32.72 19.24 -23.36
N PRO A 196 32.79 18.63 -24.56
CA PRO A 196 33.08 19.39 -25.78
C PRO A 196 31.98 20.44 -25.99
N ASP A 197 32.41 21.65 -26.34
CA ASP A 197 31.52 22.80 -26.58
C ASP A 197 30.42 22.40 -27.58
N SER A 198 29.16 22.45 -27.14
CA SER A 198 27.99 22.08 -27.95
C SER A 198 27.85 22.97 -29.20
N ALA A 199 28.55 24.11 -29.25
CA ALA A 199 28.65 24.95 -30.43
C ALA A 199 29.43 24.31 -31.60
N SER A 200 30.23 23.26 -31.35
CA SER A 200 30.98 22.55 -32.40
C SER A 200 30.14 21.55 -33.21
N PHE A 201 28.97 21.15 -32.69
CA PHE A 201 28.08 20.17 -33.32
C PHE A 201 27.27 20.72 -34.49
N PHE A 202 27.03 22.04 -34.54
CA PHE A 202 26.20 22.71 -35.55
C PHE A 202 26.99 23.45 -36.63
N LYS A 203 28.32 23.27 -36.73
CA LYS A 203 29.07 23.84 -37.86
C LYS A 203 28.69 23.08 -39.14
N PRO A 204 28.10 23.73 -40.15
CA PRO A 204 27.79 23.08 -41.42
C PRO A 204 29.10 22.63 -42.06
N ARG A 205 29.11 21.40 -42.57
CA ARG A 205 30.23 20.89 -43.35
C ARG A 205 30.37 21.75 -44.60
N THR A 206 31.41 22.58 -44.67
CA THR A 206 31.70 23.39 -45.85
C THR A 206 32.16 22.50 -46.99
N ALA A 207 31.81 22.88 -48.22
CA ALA A 207 31.90 22.06 -49.43
C ALA A 207 33.32 21.61 -49.85
N ASP A 208 34.37 21.96 -49.11
CA ASP A 208 35.75 21.59 -49.44
C ASP A 208 36.16 20.18 -48.99
N GLU A 209 35.37 19.48 -48.16
CA GLU A 209 35.67 18.10 -47.75
C GLU A 209 35.03 17.01 -48.64
N ALA A 210 34.32 17.40 -49.70
CA ALA A 210 33.62 16.45 -50.57
C ALA A 210 34.46 15.95 -51.77
N ASN A 211 35.74 16.33 -51.86
CA ASN A 211 36.59 15.89 -52.97
C ASN A 211 37.99 15.49 -52.48
N GLY A 212 38.21 14.19 -52.28
CA GLY A 212 39.49 13.67 -51.82
C GLY A 212 39.56 12.15 -51.65
N THR A 213 38.89 11.39 -52.50
CA THR A 213 39.24 9.97 -52.73
C THR A 213 39.57 9.79 -54.21
N ALA A 214 40.86 9.89 -54.58
CA ALA A 214 41.46 9.31 -55.78
C ALA A 214 43.00 9.49 -55.79
N ALA A 215 43.71 8.46 -56.30
CA ALA A 215 45.14 8.37 -56.68
C ALA A 215 46.16 8.16 -55.54
N GLU A 216 46.79 6.97 -55.41
CA GLU A 216 48.08 6.51 -56.03
C GLU A 216 49.29 7.28 -55.46
N GLU A 217 50.39 6.70 -54.98
CA GLU A 217 51.06 5.39 -55.12
C GLU A 217 51.46 4.77 -53.76
#